data_AF-A0A381IB11-F1
#
_entry.id   AF-A0A381IB11-F1
#
_cell.length_a   1.000
_cell.length_b   1.000
_cell.length_c   1.000
_cell.angle_alpha   90.00
_cell.angle_beta   90.00
_cell.angle_gamma   90.00
#
_symmetry.space_group_name_H-M   'P 1'
#
loop_
_entity.id
_entity.type
_entity.pdbx_description
1 polymer ?
#
loop_
_entity_poly.entity_id
_entity_poly.type
_entity_poly.pdbx_seq_one_letter_code
_entity_poly.pdbx_strand_id
1 'polypeptide(L)'
;MNLTEFYFPVKAMLLTIVSFMILFLITGPMSLKLLSKKSILELLVGTKKPKKEIKSSKLFGIIGAVCLILGYAMIIFGNKLKINGGMYTTALLITLGIFLFFSQFTILILKYLKNKEKFYKNKVNMLLISNLIYKLKDNTRLLFLITILLSATLVAFTTTSTLVSSQGEASKNNFPMVYSYFSEHNNEKEYEELQQIREAIKGYDYKELSFPVLKYNREVLLSVKNYNKLSKELGLDKISSKLEKYEGIIIPSSNSQEHINSLKQLKNYSIKI
;
A
#
# COMPACT_ATOMS: atom_id res chain seq x y z
N MET A 1 -0.38 -15.04 29.30
CA MET A 1 -0.81 -14.59 27.96
C MET A 1 -1.51 -13.25 28.17
N ASN A 2 -0.75 -12.17 28.28
CA ASN A 2 -1.32 -10.84 28.55
C ASN A 2 -1.79 -10.26 27.22
N LEU A 3 -3.08 -9.98 27.15
CA LEU A 3 -3.72 -9.27 26.04
C LEU A 3 -3.01 -7.92 25.90
N THR A 4 -2.51 -7.65 24.70
CA THR A 4 -1.95 -6.36 24.28
C THR A 4 -2.83 -5.22 24.81
N GLU A 5 -2.26 -4.33 25.61
CA GLU A 5 -2.96 -3.11 26.05
C GLU A 5 -3.50 -2.39 24.82
N PHE A 6 -4.82 -2.13 24.81
CA PHE A 6 -5.47 -1.38 23.74
C PHE A 6 -4.91 0.04 23.72
N TYR A 7 -3.98 0.32 22.81
CA TYR A 7 -3.45 1.67 22.60
C TYR A 7 -4.56 2.55 22.03
N PHE A 8 -5.01 3.54 22.81
CA PHE A 8 -6.06 4.48 22.42
C PHE A 8 -5.42 5.82 22.00
N PRO A 9 -5.17 6.07 20.70
CA PRO A 9 -4.42 7.23 20.26
C PRO A 9 -5.30 8.50 20.23
N VAL A 10 -5.58 9.07 21.40
CA VAL A 10 -6.41 10.29 21.55
C VAL A 10 -5.91 11.44 20.66
N LYS A 11 -4.58 11.58 20.53
CA LYS A 11 -3.96 12.60 19.64
C LYS A 11 -4.35 12.39 18.18
N ALA A 12 -4.36 11.15 17.69
CA ALA A 12 -4.74 10.85 16.32
C ALA A 12 -6.25 11.07 16.08
N MET A 13 -7.09 10.70 17.06
CA MET A 13 -8.53 10.97 16.99
C MET A 13 -8.84 12.47 16.96
N LEU A 14 -8.16 13.27 17.76
CA LEU A 14 -8.37 14.72 17.76
C LEU A 14 -7.91 15.34 16.43
N LEU A 15 -6.80 14.87 15.87
CA LEU A 15 -6.31 15.30 14.56
C LEU A 15 -7.30 14.97 13.43
N THR A 16 -7.91 13.78 13.43
CA THR A 16 -8.91 13.42 12.43
C THR A 16 -10.17 14.27 12.56
N ILE A 17 -10.68 14.47 13.79
CA ILE A 17 -11.84 15.34 14.03
C ILE A 17 -11.61 16.76 13.50
N VAL A 18 -10.46 17.37 13.82
CA VAL A 18 -10.12 18.72 13.35
C VAL A 18 -10.00 18.76 11.83
N SER A 19 -9.37 17.75 11.22
CA SER A 19 -9.21 17.68 9.76
C SER A 19 -10.55 17.57 9.03
N PHE A 20 -11.46 16.72 9.53
CA PHE A 20 -12.81 16.57 8.97
C PHE A 20 -13.65 17.83 9.19
N MET A 21 -13.49 18.50 10.33
CA MET A 21 -14.16 19.77 10.62
C MET A 21 -13.74 20.85 9.61
N ILE A 22 -12.44 21.02 9.35
CA ILE A 22 -11.94 21.96 8.33
C ILE A 22 -12.51 21.60 6.95
N LEU A 23 -12.50 20.33 6.57
CA LEU A 23 -13.03 19.87 5.28
C LEU A 23 -14.54 20.15 5.15
N PHE A 24 -15.30 19.98 6.22
CA PHE A 24 -16.74 20.31 6.25
C PHE A 24 -16.98 21.82 6.11
N LEU A 25 -16.20 22.66 6.81
CA LEU A 25 -16.28 24.12 6.71
C LEU A 25 -15.98 24.62 5.29
N ILE A 26 -15.14 23.93 4.53
CA ILE A 26 -14.83 24.28 3.14
C ILE A 26 -15.93 23.77 2.19
N THR A 27 -16.32 22.50 2.32
CA THR A 27 -17.24 21.84 1.38
C THR A 27 -18.70 22.24 1.56
N GLY A 28 -19.13 22.60 2.77
CA GLY A 28 -20.51 23.02 3.08
C GLY A 28 -20.92 24.28 2.31
N PRO A 29 -20.25 25.42 2.49
CA PRO A 29 -20.54 26.66 1.76
C PRO A 29 -20.38 26.50 0.24
N MET A 30 -19.40 25.72 -0.21
CA MET A 30 -19.19 25.43 -1.63
C MET A 30 -20.40 24.70 -2.23
N SER A 31 -20.92 23.68 -1.54
CA SER A 31 -22.10 22.93 -1.96
C SER A 31 -23.35 23.82 -2.01
N LEU A 32 -23.57 24.66 -0.99
CA LEU A 32 -24.68 25.62 -0.94
C LEU A 32 -24.63 26.63 -2.10
N LYS A 33 -23.45 27.20 -2.39
CA LYS A 33 -23.26 28.10 -3.54
C LYS A 33 -23.52 27.39 -4.89
N LEU A 34 -23.11 26.13 -5.01
CA LEU A 34 -23.30 25.34 -6.24
C LEU A 34 -24.78 25.03 -6.50
N LEU A 35 -25.55 24.71 -5.46
CA LEU A 35 -27.00 24.51 -5.55
C LEU A 35 -27.73 25.82 -5.83
N SER A 36 -27.35 26.91 -5.14
CA SER A 36 -28.00 28.21 -5.29
C SER A 36 -27.90 28.76 -6.72
N LYS A 37 -26.74 28.66 -7.38
CA LYS A 37 -26.55 29.15 -8.76
C LYS A 37 -27.36 28.44 -9.83
N LYS A 38 -27.81 27.20 -9.60
CA LYS A 38 -28.54 26.41 -10.61
C LYS A 38 -30.05 26.52 -10.49
N SER A 39 -30.59 26.81 -9.31
CA SER A 39 -31.87 26.16 -8.97
C SER A 39 -33.13 27.02 -9.01
N ILE A 40 -33.11 28.35 -8.92
CA ILE A 40 -34.41 29.04 -8.80
C ILE A 40 -35.17 29.03 -10.14
N LEU A 41 -34.51 29.38 -11.25
CA LEU A 41 -35.14 29.40 -12.59
C LEU A 41 -35.19 28.01 -13.26
N GLU A 42 -34.19 27.14 -13.10
CA GLU A 42 -34.21 25.81 -13.72
C GLU A 42 -35.10 24.79 -12.96
N LEU A 43 -35.32 24.94 -11.65
CA LEU A 43 -36.25 24.07 -10.91
C LEU A 43 -37.72 24.44 -11.19
N LEU A 44 -38.03 25.73 -11.39
CA LEU A 44 -39.40 26.20 -11.67
C LEU A 44 -39.87 25.90 -13.11
N VAL A 45 -38.96 25.80 -14.08
CA VAL A 45 -39.30 25.68 -15.52
C VAL A 45 -39.34 24.23 -16.04
N GLY A 46 -39.13 23.22 -15.19
CA GLY A 46 -39.51 21.83 -15.47
C GLY A 46 -39.17 21.29 -16.87
N THR A 47 -37.94 20.83 -17.07
CA THR A 47 -37.65 19.68 -17.96
C THR A 47 -38.19 19.71 -19.41
N LYS A 48 -38.09 20.83 -20.15
CA LYS A 48 -38.23 20.81 -21.62
C LYS A 48 -36.92 21.16 -22.33
N LYS A 49 -35.89 20.31 -22.18
CA LYS A 49 -34.79 20.23 -23.14
C LYS A 49 -34.75 18.82 -23.71
N PRO A 50 -34.95 18.61 -25.02
CA PRO A 50 -34.84 17.29 -25.62
C PRO A 50 -33.39 16.81 -25.44
N LYS A 51 -33.20 15.92 -24.46
CA LYS A 51 -31.87 15.41 -24.10
C LYS A 51 -31.40 14.46 -25.19
N LYS A 52 -30.56 15.00 -26.07
CA LYS A 52 -29.79 14.36 -27.16
C LYS A 52 -29.59 12.85 -26.96
N GLU A 53 -29.95 12.07 -27.97
CA GLU A 53 -29.76 10.61 -27.99
C GLU A 53 -28.30 10.23 -27.73
N ILE A 54 -28.15 9.11 -27.04
CA ILE A 54 -26.90 8.63 -26.47
C ILE A 54 -26.00 8.09 -27.59
N LYS A 55 -25.06 8.90 -28.08
CA LYS A 55 -23.94 8.42 -28.90
C LYS A 55 -22.87 7.84 -27.98
N SER A 56 -23.01 6.56 -27.65
CA SER A 56 -21.93 5.77 -27.03
C SER A 56 -21.19 5.04 -28.14
N SER A 57 -19.86 5.17 -28.13
CA SER A 57 -19.01 4.48 -29.10
C SER A 57 -18.64 3.12 -28.54
N LYS A 58 -19.04 2.05 -29.25
CA LYS A 58 -18.76 0.67 -28.85
C LYS A 58 -17.26 0.38 -28.74
N LEU A 59 -16.47 0.99 -29.63
CA LEU A 59 -15.02 0.82 -29.68
C LEU A 59 -14.34 1.31 -28.39
N PHE A 60 -14.65 2.53 -27.95
CA PHE A 60 -14.06 3.12 -26.74
C PHE A 60 -14.49 2.39 -25.46
N GLY A 61 -15.69 1.81 -25.42
CA GLY A 61 -16.12 0.97 -24.31
C GLY A 61 -15.27 -0.29 -24.16
N ILE A 62 -15.01 -0.99 -25.26
CA ILE A 62 -14.15 -2.19 -25.26
C ILE A 62 -12.71 -1.83 -24.90
N ILE A 63 -12.17 -0.73 -25.46
CA ILE A 63 -10.82 -0.25 -25.14
C ILE A 63 -10.67 0.05 -23.65
N GLY A 64 -11.68 0.65 -23.00
CA GLY A 64 -11.66 0.92 -21.57
C GLY A 64 -11.56 -0.36 -20.73
N ALA A 65 -12.35 -1.38 -21.07
CA ALA A 65 -12.30 -2.67 -20.39
C ALA A 65 -10.94 -3.37 -20.59
N VAL A 66 -10.40 -3.35 -21.81
CA VAL A 66 -9.09 -3.92 -22.13
C VAL A 66 -7.97 -3.19 -21.38
N CYS A 67 -8.02 -1.85 -21.28
CA CYS A 67 -7.04 -1.09 -20.50
C CYS A 67 -7.01 -1.50 -19.03
N LEU A 68 -8.17 -1.75 -18.42
CA LEU A 68 -8.22 -2.21 -17.02
C LEU A 68 -7.64 -3.61 -16.84
N ILE A 69 -7.97 -4.54 -17.75
CA ILE A 69 -7.44 -5.91 -17.73
C ILE A 69 -5.92 -5.89 -17.90
N LEU A 70 -5.42 -5.12 -18.88
CA LEU A 70 -3.98 -4.98 -19.12
C LEU A 70 -3.27 -4.29 -17.95
N GLY A 71 -3.88 -3.27 -17.35
CA GLY A 71 -3.35 -2.62 -16.15
C GLY A 71 -3.18 -3.61 -14.99
N TYR A 72 -4.16 -4.47 -14.76
CA TYR A 72 -4.08 -5.50 -13.73
C TYR A 72 -3.07 -6.60 -14.08
N ALA A 73 -3.00 -7.01 -15.35
CA ALA A 73 -1.99 -7.96 -15.82
C ALA A 73 -0.56 -7.42 -15.62
N MET A 74 -0.32 -6.13 -15.89
CA MET A 74 0.97 -5.48 -15.64
C MET A 74 1.37 -5.53 -14.16
N ILE A 75 0.43 -5.46 -13.22
CA ILE A 75 0.73 -5.59 -11.78
C ILE A 75 1.21 -7.02 -11.48
N ILE A 76 0.51 -8.04 -11.99
CA ILE A 76 0.83 -9.45 -11.72
C ILE A 76 2.14 -9.87 -12.39
N PHE A 77 2.37 -9.47 -13.63
CA PHE A 77 3.51 -9.89 -14.43
C PHE A 77 4.68 -8.88 -14.42
N GLY A 78 4.53 -7.73 -13.77
CA GLY A 78 5.48 -6.62 -13.80
C GLY A 78 6.90 -6.99 -13.37
N ASN A 79 7.04 -7.80 -12.32
CA ASN A 79 8.36 -8.29 -11.86
C ASN A 79 9.06 -9.18 -12.90
N LYS A 80 8.30 -9.97 -13.67
CA LYS A 80 8.86 -10.86 -14.70
C LYS A 80 9.25 -10.10 -15.97
N LEU A 81 8.54 -9.02 -16.28
CA LEU A 81 8.68 -8.27 -17.52
C LEU A 81 9.68 -7.10 -17.44
N LYS A 82 10.34 -6.88 -16.28
CA LYS A 82 11.32 -5.79 -16.05
C LYS A 82 10.85 -4.44 -16.63
N ILE A 83 9.59 -4.09 -16.41
CA ILE A 83 8.99 -2.87 -16.95
C ILE A 83 9.56 -1.67 -16.20
N ASN A 84 10.59 -1.03 -16.76
CA ASN A 84 11.14 0.23 -16.21
C ASN A 84 10.04 1.29 -16.18
N GLY A 85 9.82 1.92 -15.02
CA GLY A 85 8.75 2.90 -14.80
C GLY A 85 7.34 2.30 -14.64
N GLY A 86 7.23 0.98 -14.45
CA GLY A 86 5.96 0.25 -14.44
C GLY A 86 4.87 0.85 -13.53
N MET A 87 5.21 1.30 -12.32
CA MET A 87 4.20 1.88 -11.41
C MET A 87 3.49 3.11 -11.99
N TYR A 88 4.22 4.06 -12.58
CA TYR A 88 3.64 5.29 -13.13
C TYR A 88 2.81 5.00 -14.38
N THR A 89 3.35 4.17 -15.27
CA THR A 89 2.67 3.77 -16.51
C THR A 89 1.40 2.99 -16.22
N THR A 90 1.45 2.04 -15.27
CA THR A 90 0.28 1.25 -14.86
C THR A 90 -0.77 2.12 -14.17
N ALA A 91 -0.38 3.07 -13.31
CA ALA A 91 -1.31 3.99 -12.68
C ALA A 91 -2.05 4.89 -13.70
N LEU A 92 -1.33 5.43 -14.69
CA LEU A 92 -1.93 6.20 -15.78
C LEU A 92 -2.89 5.35 -16.61
N LEU A 93 -2.50 4.13 -16.96
CA LEU A 93 -3.31 3.21 -17.75
C LEU A 93 -4.61 2.84 -17.02
N ILE A 94 -4.54 2.55 -15.72
CA ILE A 94 -5.71 2.24 -14.89
C ILE A 94 -6.61 3.47 -14.79
N THR A 95 -6.06 4.65 -14.51
CA THR A 95 -6.84 5.90 -14.39
C THR A 95 -7.60 6.20 -15.68
N LEU A 96 -6.94 6.08 -16.82
CA LEU A 96 -7.53 6.27 -18.14
C LEU A 96 -8.59 5.18 -18.43
N GLY A 97 -8.31 3.93 -18.06
CA GLY A 97 -9.25 2.81 -18.13
C GLY A 97 -10.53 3.05 -17.33
N ILE A 98 -10.45 3.53 -16.09
CA ILE A 98 -11.60 3.83 -15.24
C ILE A 98 -12.46 4.95 -15.88
N PHE A 99 -11.82 5.97 -16.46
CA PHE A 99 -12.53 7.05 -17.15
C PHE A 99 -13.34 6.53 -18.36
N LEU A 100 -12.69 5.76 -19.23
CA LEU A 100 -13.34 5.14 -20.39
C LEU A 100 -14.42 4.14 -19.97
N PHE A 101 -14.20 3.42 -18.87
CA PHE A 101 -15.16 2.46 -18.33
C PHE A 101 -16.49 3.14 -17.96
N PHE A 102 -16.44 4.17 -17.11
CA PHE A 102 -17.66 4.90 -16.74
C PHE A 102 -18.26 5.66 -17.92
N SER A 103 -17.43 6.26 -18.77
CA SER A 103 -17.92 7.09 -19.87
C SER A 103 -18.56 6.32 -21.02
N GLN A 104 -18.10 5.11 -21.32
CA GLN A 104 -18.50 4.39 -22.52
C GLN A 104 -18.97 2.97 -22.20
N PHE A 105 -18.20 2.23 -21.41
CA PHE A 105 -18.48 0.82 -21.14
C PHE A 105 -19.75 0.61 -20.30
N THR A 106 -19.95 1.39 -19.24
CA THR A 106 -21.17 1.30 -18.41
C THR A 106 -22.41 1.55 -19.26
N ILE A 107 -22.41 2.58 -20.11
CA ILE A 107 -23.55 2.89 -21.00
C ILE A 107 -23.78 1.76 -22.02
N LEU A 108 -22.71 1.16 -22.55
CA LEU A 108 -22.79 0.03 -23.47
C LEU A 108 -23.43 -1.19 -22.83
N ILE A 109 -23.06 -1.52 -21.58
CA ILE A 109 -23.69 -2.61 -20.82
C ILE A 109 -25.18 -2.37 -20.65
N LEU A 110 -25.60 -1.15 -20.28
CA LEU A 110 -27.03 -0.87 -20.11
C LEU A 110 -27.79 -0.94 -21.44
N LYS A 111 -27.19 -0.52 -22.56
CA LYS A 111 -27.77 -0.72 -23.90
C LYS A 111 -27.89 -2.19 -24.27
N TYR A 112 -26.89 -3.01 -23.93
CA TYR A 112 -26.93 -4.45 -24.13
C TYR A 112 -28.06 -5.11 -23.32
N LEU A 113 -28.19 -4.73 -22.03
CA LEU A 113 -29.29 -5.17 -21.17
C LEU A 113 -30.66 -4.73 -21.70
N LYS A 114 -30.75 -3.53 -22.30
CA LYS A 114 -31.97 -3.04 -22.95
C LYS A 114 -32.37 -3.90 -24.16
N ASN A 115 -31.42 -4.40 -24.94
CA ASN A 115 -31.70 -5.25 -26.10
C ASN A 115 -32.12 -6.69 -25.73
N LYS A 116 -31.89 -7.13 -24.48
CA LYS A 116 -32.33 -8.45 -24.01
C LYS A 116 -33.79 -8.39 -23.58
N GLU A 117 -34.72 -8.62 -24.52
CA GLU A 117 -36.17 -8.50 -24.29
C GLU A 117 -36.66 -9.23 -23.03
N LYS A 118 -36.23 -10.49 -22.80
CA LYS A 118 -36.63 -11.30 -21.64
C LYS A 118 -36.25 -10.65 -20.30
N PHE A 119 -35.13 -9.93 -20.24
CA PHE A 119 -34.66 -9.26 -19.02
C PHE A 119 -35.25 -7.85 -18.90
N TYR A 120 -35.31 -7.11 -20.00
CA TYR A 120 -35.81 -5.74 -20.05
C TYR A 120 -37.30 -5.65 -19.78
N LYS A 121 -38.11 -6.53 -20.37
CA LYS A 121 -39.58 -6.57 -20.19
C LYS A 121 -40.01 -7.22 -18.87
N ASN A 122 -39.07 -7.71 -18.05
CA ASN A 122 -39.41 -8.34 -16.78
C ASN A 122 -39.70 -7.29 -15.69
N LYS A 123 -40.96 -7.23 -15.22
CA LYS A 123 -41.41 -6.38 -14.10
C LYS A 123 -40.99 -4.90 -14.29
N VAL A 124 -40.27 -4.36 -13.32
CA VAL A 124 -39.84 -2.96 -13.24
C VAL A 124 -38.50 -2.69 -13.94
N ASN A 125 -37.86 -3.71 -14.53
CA ASN A 125 -36.55 -3.58 -15.15
C ASN A 125 -36.53 -2.55 -16.28
N MET A 126 -37.62 -2.43 -17.06
CA MET A 126 -37.76 -1.43 -18.11
C MET A 126 -37.64 0.01 -17.57
N LEU A 127 -38.31 0.30 -16.44
CA LEU A 127 -38.26 1.60 -15.79
C LEU A 127 -36.89 1.82 -15.11
N LEU A 128 -36.35 0.81 -14.44
CA LEU A 128 -35.05 0.86 -13.78
C LEU A 128 -33.91 1.12 -14.76
N ILE A 129 -33.83 0.35 -15.85
CA ILE A 129 -32.77 0.48 -16.87
C ILE A 129 -32.85 1.86 -17.54
N SER A 130 -34.05 2.34 -17.87
CA SER A 130 -34.24 3.66 -18.46
C SER A 130 -33.81 4.79 -17.50
N ASN A 131 -34.17 4.68 -16.22
CA ASN A 131 -33.74 5.62 -15.19
C ASN A 131 -32.23 5.58 -14.94
N LEU A 132 -31.63 4.39 -14.92
CA LEU A 132 -30.18 4.23 -14.73
C LEU A 132 -29.40 4.82 -15.90
N ILE A 133 -29.81 4.56 -17.14
CA ILE A 133 -29.19 5.15 -18.33
C ILE A 133 -29.23 6.69 -18.24
N TYR A 134 -30.37 7.25 -17.84
CA TYR A 134 -30.53 8.69 -17.71
C TYR A 134 -29.64 9.28 -16.59
N LYS A 135 -29.66 8.66 -15.40
CA LYS A 135 -28.83 9.10 -14.27
C LYS A 135 -27.34 8.94 -14.55
N LEU A 136 -26.92 7.86 -15.19
CA LEU A 136 -25.52 7.63 -15.57
C LEU A 136 -25.03 8.68 -16.55
N LYS A 137 -25.82 9.04 -17.57
CA LYS A 137 -25.44 10.08 -18.54
C LYS A 137 -25.09 11.41 -17.87
N ASP A 138 -25.93 11.84 -16.93
CA ASP A 138 -25.75 13.12 -16.25
C ASP A 138 -24.69 13.06 -15.13
N ASN A 139 -24.43 11.88 -14.57
CA ASN A 139 -23.52 11.69 -13.43
C ASN A 139 -22.25 10.88 -13.72
N THR A 140 -21.96 10.58 -14.99
CA THR A 140 -20.78 9.78 -15.39
C THR A 140 -19.48 10.33 -14.81
N ARG A 141 -19.28 11.65 -14.90
CA ARG A 141 -18.08 12.32 -14.36
C ARG A 141 -17.97 12.17 -12.85
N LEU A 142 -19.10 12.26 -12.16
CA LEU A 142 -19.16 12.13 -10.70
C LEU A 142 -18.85 10.70 -10.25
N LEU A 143 -19.37 9.69 -10.96
CA LEU A 143 -19.07 8.27 -10.68
C LEU A 143 -17.60 7.92 -10.93
N PHE A 144 -17.01 8.45 -12.00
CA PHE A 144 -15.58 8.34 -12.25
C PHE A 144 -14.77 8.93 -11.09
N LEU A 145 -15.08 10.16 -10.68
CA LEU A 145 -14.38 10.86 -9.59
C LEU A 145 -14.50 10.14 -8.25
N ILE A 146 -15.67 9.62 -7.91
CA ILE A 146 -15.86 8.83 -6.69
C ILE A 146 -15.03 7.56 -6.74
N THR A 147 -15.01 6.87 -7.87
CA THR A 147 -14.30 5.59 -7.99
C THR A 147 -12.79 5.77 -7.94
N ILE A 148 -12.23 6.76 -8.64
CA ILE A 148 -10.79 7.03 -8.59
C ILE A 148 -10.37 7.46 -7.18
N LEU A 149 -11.20 8.26 -6.49
CA LEU A 149 -10.94 8.67 -5.11
C LEU A 149 -10.94 7.46 -4.16
N LEU A 150 -11.96 6.59 -4.25
CA LEU A 150 -12.04 5.36 -3.46
C LEU A 150 -10.83 4.46 -3.72
N SER A 151 -10.48 4.24 -4.97
CA SER A 151 -9.28 3.45 -5.34
C SER A 151 -8.01 4.06 -4.76
N ALA A 152 -7.82 5.37 -4.87
CA ALA A 152 -6.64 6.05 -4.32
C ALA A 152 -6.57 5.92 -2.79
N THR A 153 -7.69 6.10 -2.09
CA THR A 153 -7.74 5.91 -0.62
C THR A 153 -7.45 4.48 -0.21
N LEU A 154 -7.97 3.49 -0.94
CA LEU A 154 -7.72 2.07 -0.67
C LEU A 154 -6.27 1.70 -0.91
N VAL A 155 -5.64 2.23 -1.97
CA VAL A 155 -4.21 2.03 -2.25
C VAL A 155 -3.36 2.66 -1.15
N ALA A 156 -3.65 3.89 -0.72
CA ALA A 156 -2.91 4.54 0.37
C ALA A 156 -3.03 3.76 1.69
N PHE A 157 -4.23 3.29 2.02
CA PHE A 157 -4.46 2.49 3.22
C PHE A 157 -3.73 1.14 3.16
N THR A 158 -3.88 0.41 2.06
CA THR A 158 -3.25 -0.91 1.89
C THR A 158 -1.73 -0.80 1.88
N THR A 159 -1.14 0.15 1.14
CA THR A 159 0.31 0.36 1.11
C THR A 159 0.86 0.70 2.49
N THR A 160 0.22 1.61 3.23
CA THR A 160 0.62 1.95 4.60
C THR A 160 0.53 0.75 5.53
N SER A 161 -0.59 0.00 5.49
CA SER A 161 -0.76 -1.19 6.31
C SER A 161 0.29 -2.26 6.00
N THR A 162 0.55 -2.53 4.71
CA THR A 162 1.53 -3.53 4.28
C THR A 162 2.95 -3.11 4.63
N LEU A 163 3.25 -1.81 4.58
CA LEU A 163 4.57 -1.29 4.96
C LEU A 163 4.81 -1.45 6.46
N VAL A 164 3.82 -1.12 7.29
CA VAL A 164 3.92 -1.30 8.74
C VAL A 164 4.11 -2.78 9.10
N SER A 165 3.34 -3.68 8.47
CA SER A 165 3.49 -5.12 8.73
C SER A 165 4.82 -5.66 8.22
N SER A 166 5.25 -5.29 7.00
CA SER A 166 6.50 -5.78 6.42
C SER A 166 7.72 -5.28 7.20
N GLN A 167 7.70 -4.02 7.67
CA GLN A 167 8.76 -3.48 8.51
C GLN A 167 8.79 -4.15 9.88
N GLY A 168 7.63 -4.46 10.47
CA GLY A 168 7.53 -5.20 11.73
C GLY A 168 8.12 -6.61 11.61
N GLU A 169 7.77 -7.34 10.55
CA GLU A 169 8.33 -8.67 10.26
C GLU A 169 9.83 -8.62 9.97
N ALA A 170 10.28 -7.66 9.15
CA ALA A 170 11.70 -7.48 8.85
C ALA A 170 12.51 -7.15 10.11
N SER A 171 11.98 -6.30 11.00
CA SER A 171 12.62 -5.98 12.27
C SER A 171 12.75 -7.22 13.16
N LYS A 172 11.67 -8.02 13.28
CA LYS A 172 11.67 -9.23 14.09
C LYS A 172 12.65 -10.29 13.57
N ASN A 173 12.76 -10.43 12.25
CA ASN A 173 13.65 -11.41 11.63
C ASN A 173 15.12 -10.97 11.65
N ASN A 174 15.40 -9.67 11.47
CA ASN A 174 16.78 -9.16 11.41
C ASN A 174 17.37 -8.86 12.79
N PHE A 175 16.53 -8.51 13.76
CA PHE A 175 16.95 -8.21 15.13
C PHE A 175 16.05 -8.99 16.10
N PRO A 176 16.41 -10.24 16.45
CA PRO A 176 15.68 -11.03 17.44
C PRO A 176 15.77 -10.45 18.86
N MET A 177 16.47 -9.32 19.04
CA MET A 177 16.59 -8.59 20.30
C MET A 177 15.51 -7.51 20.39
N VAL A 178 14.95 -7.32 21.59
CA VAL A 178 13.91 -6.31 21.86
C VAL A 178 14.43 -4.88 21.65
N TYR A 179 15.73 -4.65 21.86
CA TYR A 179 16.39 -3.38 21.65
C TYR A 179 17.84 -3.61 21.20
N SER A 180 18.32 -2.81 20.24
CA SER A 180 19.69 -2.89 19.71
C SER A 180 20.29 -1.48 19.67
N TYR A 181 21.48 -1.31 20.25
CA TYR A 181 22.24 -0.06 20.22
C TYR A 181 23.56 -0.29 19.46
N PHE A 182 23.85 0.59 18.51
CA PHE A 182 25.07 0.55 17.71
C PHE A 182 25.86 1.83 17.96
N SER A 183 27.06 1.70 18.55
CA SER A 183 28.02 2.79 18.71
C SER A 183 29.14 2.63 17.68
N GLU A 184 29.57 3.73 17.08
CA GLU A 184 30.76 3.75 16.23
C GLU A 184 32.04 3.80 17.09
N HIS A 185 33.14 3.26 16.56
CA HIS A 185 34.42 3.30 17.24
C HIS A 185 34.83 4.78 17.42
N ASN A 186 34.99 5.23 18.67
CA ASN A 186 35.31 6.61 19.09
C ASN A 186 34.13 7.54 19.41
N ASN A 187 32.96 7.00 19.79
CA ASN A 187 31.86 7.82 20.33
C ASN A 187 32.11 8.22 21.79
N GLU A 188 32.46 9.49 22.03
CA GLU A 188 32.70 10.04 23.38
C GLU A 188 31.44 10.00 24.27
N LYS A 189 30.24 9.95 23.68
CA LYS A 189 28.96 9.94 24.40
C LYS A 189 28.40 8.54 24.64
N GLU A 190 29.09 7.49 24.19
CA GLU A 190 28.62 6.11 24.34
C GLU A 190 28.29 5.78 25.80
N TYR A 191 29.13 6.22 26.74
CA TYR A 191 28.91 5.97 28.16
C TYR A 191 27.64 6.65 28.68
N GLU A 192 27.39 7.92 28.32
CA GLU A 192 26.21 8.66 28.75
C GLU A 192 24.92 8.07 28.15
N GLU A 193 24.95 7.72 26.87
CA GLU A 193 23.82 7.12 26.16
C GLU A 193 23.45 5.74 26.75
N LEU A 194 24.45 4.91 27.04
CA LEU A 194 24.23 3.62 27.68
C LEU A 194 23.66 3.75 29.09
N GLN A 195 24.06 4.77 29.86
CA GLN A 195 23.48 5.02 31.19
C GLN A 195 22.00 5.41 31.09
N GLN A 196 21.65 6.30 30.16
CA GLN A 196 20.25 6.69 29.93
C GLN A 196 19.39 5.48 29.55
N ILE A 197 19.91 4.59 28.68
CA ILE A 197 19.22 3.37 28.30
C ILE A 197 19.03 2.45 29.51
N ARG A 198 20.08 2.21 30.30
CA ARG A 198 20.02 1.36 31.51
C ARG A 198 19.05 1.89 32.56
N GLU A 199 18.99 3.21 32.74
CA GLU A 199 18.02 3.85 33.63
C GLU A 199 16.58 3.64 33.15
N ALA A 200 16.32 3.81 31.84
CA ALA A 200 15.00 3.63 31.26
C ALA A 200 14.49 2.17 31.38
N ILE A 201 15.39 1.18 31.34
CA ILE A 201 15.03 -0.25 31.37
C ILE A 201 15.18 -0.91 32.75
N LYS A 202 15.56 -0.16 33.79
CA LYS A 202 15.85 -0.67 35.14
C LYS A 202 14.71 -1.46 35.80
N GLY A 203 13.46 -1.26 35.35
CA GLY A 203 12.28 -1.97 35.83
C GLY A 203 11.91 -3.25 35.08
N TYR A 204 12.67 -3.62 34.05
CA TYR A 204 12.40 -4.81 33.23
C TYR A 204 13.45 -5.89 33.48
N ASP A 205 13.06 -7.16 33.37
CA ASP A 205 14.02 -8.27 33.34
C ASP A 205 14.70 -8.29 31.96
N TYR A 206 15.99 -7.96 31.92
CA TYR A 206 16.76 -7.87 30.68
C TYR A 206 18.14 -8.49 30.82
N LYS A 207 18.67 -8.99 29.70
CA LYS A 207 20.02 -9.53 29.59
C LYS A 207 20.82 -8.71 28.59
N GLU A 208 21.87 -8.04 29.08
CA GLU A 208 22.74 -7.23 28.24
C GLU A 208 23.78 -8.10 27.52
N LEU A 209 23.87 -7.95 26.20
CA LEU A 209 24.87 -8.60 25.35
C LEU A 209 25.59 -7.51 24.55
N SER A 210 26.89 -7.36 24.77
CA SER A 210 27.75 -6.45 24.02
C SER A 210 28.85 -7.24 23.31
N PHE A 211 29.06 -6.92 22.04
CA PHE A 211 30.11 -7.50 21.20
C PHE A 211 30.45 -6.56 20.04
N PRO A 212 31.71 -6.55 19.58
CA PRO A 212 32.09 -5.78 18.41
C PRO A 212 31.46 -6.39 17.15
N VAL A 213 30.99 -5.51 16.27
CA VAL A 213 30.47 -5.84 14.94
C VAL A 213 31.23 -5.05 13.88
N LEU A 214 31.43 -5.66 12.71
CA LEU A 214 32.03 -4.97 11.57
C LEU A 214 30.92 -4.56 10.61
N LYS A 215 30.81 -3.27 10.30
CA LYS A 215 29.84 -2.76 9.32
C LYS A 215 30.52 -2.67 7.95
N TYR A 216 29.99 -3.39 6.97
CA TYR A 216 30.42 -3.29 5.58
C TYR A 216 29.22 -2.95 4.69
N ASN A 217 29.21 -1.75 4.10
CA ASN A 217 28.05 -1.18 3.39
C ASN A 217 26.76 -1.19 4.24
N ARG A 218 25.77 -2.02 3.88
CA ARG A 218 24.48 -2.19 4.57
C ARG A 218 24.43 -3.46 5.43
N GLU A 219 25.53 -4.22 5.49
CA GLU A 219 25.60 -5.50 6.17
C GLU A 219 26.43 -5.39 7.45
N VAL A 220 26.03 -6.16 8.46
CA VAL A 220 26.69 -6.25 9.75
C VAL A 220 27.29 -7.65 9.87
N LEU A 221 28.63 -7.70 9.93
CA LEU A 221 29.40 -8.92 10.07
C LEU A 221 29.65 -9.20 11.56
N LEU A 222 29.27 -10.40 11.99
CA LEU A 222 29.45 -10.89 13.35
C LEU A 222 30.43 -12.06 13.38
N SER A 223 31.36 -12.06 14.34
CA SER A 223 32.24 -13.21 14.56
C SER A 223 31.42 -14.45 14.95
N VAL A 224 31.77 -15.63 14.42
CA VAL A 224 31.11 -16.92 14.72
C VAL A 224 31.09 -17.23 16.22
N LYS A 225 32.13 -16.80 16.96
CA LYS A 225 32.17 -16.93 18.43
C LYS A 225 31.06 -16.11 19.12
N ASN A 226 30.85 -14.87 18.65
CA ASN A 226 29.84 -13.97 19.20
C ASN A 226 28.43 -14.41 18.77
N TYR A 227 28.29 -14.90 17.53
CA TYR A 227 27.05 -15.52 17.05
C TYR A 227 26.64 -16.70 17.92
N ASN A 228 27.56 -17.64 18.20
CA ASN A 228 27.25 -18.81 19.03
C ASN A 228 26.94 -18.45 20.51
N LYS A 229 27.42 -17.31 20.98
CA LYS A 229 27.05 -16.76 22.30
C LYS A 229 25.62 -16.20 22.27
N LEU A 230 25.27 -15.48 21.21
CA LEU A 230 23.93 -14.93 20.97
C LEU A 230 22.89 -16.04 20.75
N SER A 231 23.22 -17.06 19.95
CA SER A 231 22.30 -18.16 19.62
C SER A 231 21.92 -18.98 20.84
N LYS A 232 22.84 -19.18 21.79
CA LYS A 232 22.57 -19.84 23.07
C LYS A 232 21.48 -19.13 23.89
N GLU A 233 21.49 -17.80 23.89
CA GLU A 233 20.54 -16.98 24.65
C GLU A 233 19.18 -16.87 23.95
N LEU A 234 19.18 -16.90 22.62
CA LEU A 234 17.97 -16.81 21.80
C LEU A 234 17.33 -18.18 21.50
N GLY A 235 17.92 -19.28 21.98
CA GLY A 235 17.46 -20.64 21.68
C GLY A 235 17.61 -21.04 20.21
N LEU A 236 18.56 -20.42 19.50
CA LEU A 236 18.84 -20.69 18.09
C LEU A 236 19.92 -21.76 17.93
N ASP A 237 19.93 -22.44 16.78
CA ASP A 237 20.94 -23.45 16.45
C ASP A 237 22.35 -22.86 16.44
N LYS A 238 23.32 -23.65 16.92
CA LYS A 238 24.73 -23.27 16.88
C LYS A 238 25.29 -23.54 15.50
N ILE A 239 26.11 -22.61 15.02
CA ILE A 239 26.91 -22.83 13.82
C ILE A 239 28.15 -23.63 14.22
N SER A 240 28.32 -24.81 13.60
CA SER A 240 29.39 -25.74 13.93
C SER A 240 30.75 -25.21 13.46
N SER A 241 31.70 -25.18 14.40
CA SER A 241 33.04 -24.63 14.32
C SER A 241 33.97 -25.48 13.43
N LYS A 242 33.74 -25.51 12.12
CA LYS A 242 34.72 -26.01 11.13
C LYS A 242 34.86 -25.01 9.99
N LEU A 243 35.15 -23.77 10.35
CA LEU A 243 35.57 -22.73 9.42
C LEU A 243 37.09 -22.71 9.38
N GLU A 244 37.67 -22.70 8.18
CA GLU A 244 39.12 -22.52 8.01
C GLU A 244 39.54 -21.11 8.47
N LYS A 245 40.84 -20.92 8.73
CA LYS A 245 41.39 -19.60 9.09
C LYS A 245 41.01 -18.63 7.96
N TYR A 246 40.33 -17.53 8.30
CA TYR A 246 39.78 -16.50 7.39
C TYR A 246 38.40 -16.75 6.77
N GLU A 247 37.70 -17.84 7.08
CA GLU A 247 36.30 -18.01 6.66
C GLU A 247 35.32 -17.34 7.63
N GLY A 248 34.23 -16.80 7.10
CA GLY A 248 33.13 -16.19 7.85
C GLY A 248 31.79 -16.50 7.18
N ILE A 249 30.71 -16.55 7.97
CA ILE A 249 29.36 -16.78 7.46
C ILE A 249 28.64 -15.45 7.40
N ILE A 250 28.10 -15.14 6.22
CA ILE A 250 27.20 -14.00 6.02
C ILE A 250 25.78 -14.52 6.21
N ILE A 251 25.08 -13.98 7.21
CA ILE A 251 23.65 -14.20 7.37
C ILE A 251 22.97 -13.13 6.52
N PRO A 252 22.25 -13.51 5.45
CA PRO A 252 21.62 -12.55 4.58
C PRO A 252 20.58 -11.74 5.36
N SER A 253 20.62 -10.42 5.21
CA SER A 253 19.64 -9.49 5.79
C SER A 253 18.24 -9.59 5.14
N SER A 254 18.12 -10.38 4.07
CA SER A 254 16.90 -10.59 3.30
C SER A 254 16.88 -12.00 2.68
N ASN A 255 15.76 -12.70 2.80
CA ASN A 255 15.53 -13.99 2.16
C ASN A 255 15.16 -13.87 0.66
N SER A 256 15.29 -12.68 0.05
CA SER A 256 15.02 -12.52 -1.38
C SER A 256 16.06 -13.26 -2.23
N GLN A 257 15.60 -14.04 -3.20
CA GLN A 257 16.46 -14.84 -4.08
C GLN A 257 17.50 -13.98 -4.82
N GLU A 258 17.14 -12.73 -5.14
CA GLU A 258 18.05 -11.75 -5.74
C GLU A 258 19.17 -11.33 -4.77
N HIS A 259 18.85 -11.10 -3.49
CA HIS A 259 19.86 -10.75 -2.48
C HIS A 259 20.79 -11.94 -2.21
N ILE A 260 20.25 -13.15 -2.07
CA ILE A 260 21.04 -14.39 -1.92
C ILE A 260 21.97 -14.58 -3.14
N ASN A 261 21.49 -14.32 -4.36
CA ASN A 261 22.32 -14.41 -5.56
C ASN A 261 23.38 -13.30 -5.65
N SER A 262 23.11 -12.10 -5.11
CA SER A 262 24.11 -11.03 -5.02
C SER A 262 25.24 -11.39 -4.07
N LEU A 263 24.94 -12.09 -2.97
CA LEU A 263 25.94 -12.58 -2.03
C LEU A 263 26.82 -13.68 -2.64
N LYS A 264 26.27 -14.51 -3.54
CA LYS A 264 27.05 -15.51 -4.29
C LYS A 264 28.08 -14.91 -5.27
N GLN A 265 27.95 -13.63 -5.62
CA GLN A 265 28.94 -12.93 -6.45
C GLN A 265 30.16 -12.45 -5.65
N LEU A 266 30.10 -12.48 -4.31
CA LEU A 266 31.25 -12.26 -3.44
C LEU A 266 32.19 -13.48 -3.55
N LYS A 267 33.08 -13.44 -4.55
CA LYS A 267 33.97 -14.53 -5.01
C LYS A 267 34.88 -15.19 -3.96
N ASN A 268 34.88 -14.74 -2.70
CA ASN A 268 35.77 -15.21 -1.65
C ASN A 268 35.06 -15.78 -0.40
N TYR A 269 33.75 -16.02 -0.41
CA TYR A 269 33.05 -16.59 0.75
C TYR A 269 32.15 -17.77 0.37
N SER A 270 32.45 -18.94 0.93
CA SER A 270 31.63 -20.15 0.83
C SER A 270 30.40 -20.03 1.73
N ILE A 271 29.25 -19.69 1.15
CA ILE A 271 27.97 -19.72 1.85
C ILE A 271 27.45 -21.16 1.81
N LYS A 272 27.50 -21.88 2.93
CA LYS A 272 26.70 -23.10 3.12
C LYS A 272 25.29 -22.67 3.53
N ILE A 273 24.31 -23.07 2.72
CA ILE A 273 22.87 -22.99 3.01
C ILE A 273 22.54 -24.01 4.10
#